data_AF-A0A1C5KIZ8-F1
#
_entry.id   AF-A0A1C5KIZ8-F1
#
_cell.length_a   1.000
_cell.length_b   1.000
_cell.length_c   1.000
_cell.angle_alpha   90.00
_cell.angle_beta   90.00
_cell.angle_gamma   90.00
#
_symmetry.space_group_name_H-M   'P 1'
#
loop_
_entity.id
_entity.type
_entity.pdbx_description
1 polymer ?
#
loop_
_entity_poly.entity_id
_entity_poly.type
_entity_poly.pdbx_seq_one_letter_code
_entity_poly.pdbx_strand_id
1 'polypeptide(L)'
;MEKEKELCMTPVDLAAGGEQLQLLKALVPYLAAGMQKPFVLLIKCMEIQNLAAFFSRPPVLSAQTADTSGKTYGFSEILSGISPYLPRQQRELFSQIQPLLEMLQLFSAMNRSGEESPDPTELFSSMLSPEQQAIFSIFSQPGSEKGDSKTDGQKLDE
;
A
#
# COMPACT_ATOMS: atom_id res chain seq x y z
N MET A 1 24.50 -5.18 13.58
CA MET A 1 23.30 -6.03 13.48
C MET A 1 22.10 -5.13 13.60
N GLU A 2 21.53 -4.74 12.46
CA GLU A 2 20.26 -4.03 12.45
C GLU A 2 19.22 -4.98 13.04
N LYS A 3 18.63 -4.61 14.19
CA LYS A 3 17.46 -5.31 14.70
C LYS A 3 16.33 -5.00 13.72
N GLU A 4 16.14 -5.88 12.75
CA GLU A 4 14.93 -5.88 11.92
C GLU A 4 13.74 -5.84 12.88
N LYS A 5 12.98 -4.77 12.75
CA LYS A 5 11.91 -4.38 13.66
C LYS A 5 10.90 -5.52 13.72
N GLU A 6 10.61 -6.03 14.92
CA GLU A 6 9.55 -7.02 15.17
C GLU A 6 8.28 -6.59 14.43
N LEU A 7 7.99 -7.26 13.32
CA LEU A 7 6.73 -7.08 12.62
C LEU A 7 5.63 -7.57 13.57
N CYS A 8 4.61 -6.73 13.76
CA CYS A 8 3.46 -7.10 14.56
C CYS A 8 2.83 -8.37 13.96
N MET A 9 2.48 -9.34 14.80
CA MET A 9 1.76 -10.54 14.37
C MET A 9 0.44 -10.13 13.72
N THR A 10 0.15 -10.65 12.52
CA THR A 10 -1.12 -10.36 11.85
C THR A 10 -2.28 -11.08 12.57
N PRO A 11 -3.54 -10.64 12.40
CA PRO A 11 -4.69 -11.33 12.97
C PRO A 11 -4.80 -12.78 12.46
N VAL A 12 -4.36 -13.02 11.22
CA VAL A 12 -4.29 -14.37 10.63
C VAL A 12 -3.26 -15.23 11.33
N ASP A 13 -2.06 -14.69 11.62
CA ASP A 13 -1.03 -15.42 12.37
C ASP A 13 -1.46 -15.70 13.81
N LEU A 14 -2.21 -14.79 14.44
CA LEU A 14 -2.79 -14.99 15.77
C LEU A 14 -3.84 -16.12 15.75
N ALA A 15 -4.71 -16.14 14.74
CA ALA A 15 -5.73 -17.16 14.56
C ALA A 15 -5.13 -18.56 14.27
N ALA A 16 -4.06 -18.62 13.47
CA ALA A 16 -3.31 -19.85 13.24
C ALA A 16 -2.58 -20.32 14.49
N GLY A 17 -2.01 -19.34 15.22
CA GLY A 17 -0.90 -19.52 16.14
C GLY A 17 -1.23 -20.22 17.44
N GLY A 18 -2.38 -19.94 18.07
CA GLY A 18 -2.87 -20.53 19.34
C GLY A 18 -1.88 -20.53 20.52
N GLU A 19 -2.31 -20.29 21.77
CA GLU A 19 -1.37 -20.27 22.92
C GLU A 19 -0.57 -21.57 23.07
N GLN A 20 -1.22 -22.72 22.84
CA GLN A 20 -0.59 -24.04 22.96
C GLN A 20 0.44 -24.33 21.86
N LEU A 21 0.25 -23.80 20.65
CA LEU A 21 1.17 -24.04 19.53
C LEU A 21 2.44 -23.20 19.66
N GLN A 22 2.39 -22.05 20.36
CA GLN A 22 3.59 -21.25 20.64
C GLN A 22 4.60 -22.02 21.51
N LEU A 23 4.11 -22.75 22.51
CA LEU A 23 4.96 -23.63 23.32
C LEU A 23 5.60 -24.73 22.45
N LEU A 24 4.82 -25.37 21.58
CA LEU A 24 5.34 -26.42 20.68
C LEU A 24 6.40 -25.87 19.71
N LYS A 25 6.20 -24.66 19.17
CA LYS A 25 7.20 -23.97 18.33
C LYS A 25 8.49 -23.67 19.11
N ALA A 26 8.37 -23.20 20.35
CA ALA A 26 9.51 -22.92 21.21
C ALA A 26 10.32 -24.17 21.57
N LEU A 27 9.70 -25.35 21.55
CA LEU A 27 10.39 -26.62 21.80
C LEU A 27 11.25 -27.10 20.62
N VAL A 28 10.97 -26.64 19.39
CA VAL A 28 11.64 -27.12 18.16
C VAL A 28 13.18 -27.11 18.26
N PRO A 29 13.85 -26.03 18.72
CA PRO A 29 15.32 -25.99 18.77
C PRO A 29 15.94 -27.02 19.72
N TYR A 30 15.16 -27.54 20.67
CA TYR A 30 15.62 -28.50 21.68
C TYR A 30 15.40 -29.96 21.24
N LEU A 31 14.71 -30.19 20.11
CA LEU A 31 14.56 -31.52 19.55
C LEU A 31 15.82 -31.96 18.80
N ALA A 32 16.08 -33.27 18.78
CA ALA A 32 17.11 -33.85 17.93
C ALA A 32 16.90 -33.43 16.46
N ALA A 33 18.00 -33.16 15.73
CA ALA A 33 17.94 -32.61 14.37
C ALA A 33 17.02 -33.41 13.41
N GLY A 34 17.01 -34.74 13.52
CA GLY A 34 16.13 -35.61 12.72
C GLY A 34 14.63 -35.45 13.01
N MET A 35 14.26 -34.93 14.19
CA MET A 35 12.87 -34.76 14.63
C MET A 35 12.35 -33.33 14.39
N GLN A 36 13.23 -32.34 14.21
CA GLN A 36 12.81 -30.94 14.03
C GLN A 36 11.93 -30.76 12.79
N LYS A 37 12.35 -31.28 11.63
CA LYS A 37 11.59 -31.16 10.37
C LYS A 37 10.19 -31.79 10.45
N PRO A 38 10.01 -33.07 10.82
CA PRO A 38 8.67 -33.65 10.92
C PRO A 38 7.81 -32.95 11.98
N PHE A 39 8.40 -32.49 13.08
CA PHE A 39 7.67 -31.78 14.13
C PHE A 39 7.19 -30.39 13.71
N VAL A 40 8.03 -29.62 12.99
CA VAL A 40 7.63 -28.34 12.39
C VAL A 40 6.49 -28.53 11.39
N LEU A 41 6.54 -29.58 10.56
CA LEU A 41 5.47 -29.89 9.62
C LEU A 41 4.15 -30.22 10.34
N LEU A 42 4.21 -30.98 11.44
CA LEU A 42 3.04 -31.26 12.27
C LEU A 42 2.43 -29.97 12.83
N ILE A 43 3.26 -29.08 13.38
CA ILE A 43 2.81 -27.77 13.88
C ILE A 43 2.11 -26.99 12.77
N LYS A 44 2.67 -26.96 11.56
CA LYS A 44 2.07 -26.27 10.41
C LYS A 44 0.71 -26.88 10.01
N CYS A 45 0.58 -28.21 10.05
CA CYS A 45 -0.72 -28.85 9.83
C CYS A 45 -1.75 -28.43 10.88
N MET A 46 -1.36 -28.31 12.14
CA MET A 46 -2.24 -27.83 13.22
C MET A 46 -2.64 -26.36 13.02
N GLU A 47 -1.72 -25.50 12.57
CA GLU A 47 -2.04 -24.10 12.21
C GLU A 47 -3.08 -24.01 11.10
N ILE A 48 -2.96 -24.85 10.07
CA ILE A 48 -3.93 -24.91 8.97
C ILE A 48 -5.30 -25.37 9.50
N GLN A 49 -5.34 -26.36 10.40
CA GLN A 49 -6.59 -26.79 11.04
C GLN A 49 -7.22 -25.66 11.86
N ASN A 50 -6.42 -24.90 12.61
CA ASN A 50 -6.89 -23.74 13.38
C ASN A 50 -7.48 -22.67 12.45
N LEU A 51 -6.82 -22.35 11.33
CA LEU A 51 -7.32 -21.41 10.34
C LEU A 51 -8.63 -21.91 9.70
N ALA A 52 -8.69 -23.17 9.28
CA ALA A 52 -9.90 -23.76 8.72
C ALA A 52 -11.07 -23.67 9.72
N ALA A 53 -10.83 -23.99 11.00
CA ALA A 53 -11.83 -23.88 12.05
C ALA A 53 -12.23 -22.41 12.31
N PHE A 54 -11.28 -21.48 12.24
CA PHE A 54 -11.52 -20.05 12.43
C PHE A 54 -12.45 -19.48 11.35
N PHE A 55 -12.20 -19.79 10.07
CA PHE A 55 -13.01 -19.31 8.95
C PHE A 55 -14.30 -20.10 8.72
N SER A 56 -14.43 -21.30 9.28
CA SER A 56 -15.69 -22.07 9.25
C SER A 56 -16.73 -21.55 10.25
N ARG A 57 -16.36 -20.64 11.15
CA ARG A 57 -17.31 -20.01 12.09
C ARG A 57 -18.13 -18.95 11.36
N PRO A 58 -19.44 -18.84 11.66
CA PRO A 58 -20.26 -17.76 11.15
C PRO A 58 -19.62 -16.39 11.41
N PRO A 59 -19.70 -15.42 10.49
CA PRO A 59 -19.06 -14.11 10.62
C PRO A 59 -19.48 -13.35 11.89
N VAL A 60 -20.69 -13.60 12.42
CA VAL A 60 -21.19 -13.06 13.70
C VAL A 60 -20.33 -13.49 14.91
N LEU A 61 -19.58 -14.59 14.80
CA LEU A 61 -18.76 -15.17 15.87
C LEU A 61 -17.24 -14.98 15.65
N SER A 62 -16.83 -14.39 14.52
CA SER A 62 -15.43 -14.13 14.21
C SER A 62 -15.11 -12.65 14.39
N ALA A 63 -14.79 -12.25 15.63
CA ALA A 63 -14.52 -10.87 16.04
C ALA A 63 -13.28 -10.22 15.39
N GLN A 64 -12.64 -10.86 14.40
CA GLN A 64 -11.44 -10.32 13.73
C GLN A 64 -11.56 -10.21 12.21
N THR A 65 -12.72 -10.50 11.62
CA THR A 65 -13.00 -10.04 10.26
C THR A 65 -13.57 -8.65 10.35
N ALA A 66 -12.95 -7.66 9.68
CA ALA A 66 -13.54 -6.36 9.49
C ALA A 66 -15.02 -6.55 9.10
N ASP A 67 -15.94 -5.84 9.78
CA ASP A 67 -17.40 -5.96 9.66
C ASP A 67 -17.86 -6.38 8.25
N THR A 68 -18.09 -7.67 8.05
CA THR A 68 -18.53 -8.24 6.77
C THR A 68 -20.02 -7.94 6.48
N SER A 69 -20.60 -6.93 7.15
CA SER A 69 -21.94 -6.42 6.87
C SER A 69 -21.92 -5.51 5.64
N GLY A 70 -21.51 -6.03 4.48
CA GLY A 70 -21.62 -5.33 3.19
C GLY A 70 -20.94 -3.96 3.12
N LYS A 71 -20.02 -3.62 4.03
CA LYS A 71 -19.25 -2.38 3.99
C LYS A 71 -18.16 -2.52 2.94
N THR A 72 -18.26 -1.74 1.87
CA THR A 72 -17.14 -1.49 0.97
C THR A 72 -16.14 -0.59 1.68
N TYR A 73 -14.96 -1.11 2.04
CA TYR A 73 -13.91 -0.32 2.68
C TYR A 73 -13.30 0.67 1.70
N GLY A 74 -13.08 1.90 2.17
CA GLY A 74 -12.31 2.89 1.42
C GLY A 74 -10.82 2.53 1.40
N PHE A 75 -10.10 2.96 0.35
CA PHE A 75 -8.65 2.75 0.26
C PHE A 75 -7.89 3.29 1.48
N SER A 76 -8.29 4.44 2.00
CA SER A 76 -7.75 5.06 3.22
C SER A 76 -7.94 4.20 4.48
N GLU A 77 -9.11 3.57 4.62
CA GLU A 77 -9.40 2.68 5.75
C GLU A 77 -8.55 1.42 5.70
N ILE A 78 -8.40 0.83 4.50
CA ILE A 78 -7.53 -0.33 4.28
C ILE A 78 -6.08 0.05 4.59
N LEU A 79 -5.58 1.17 4.06
CA LEU A 79 -4.23 1.66 4.31
C LEU A 79 -3.96 1.86 5.80
N SER A 80 -4.90 2.47 6.51
CA SER A 80 -4.82 2.68 7.96
C SER A 80 -4.74 1.33 8.71
N GLY A 81 -5.53 0.34 8.27
CA GLY A 81 -5.52 -1.00 8.85
C GLY A 81 -4.22 -1.79 8.60
N ILE A 82 -3.58 -1.61 7.43
CA ILE A 82 -2.33 -2.32 7.10
C ILE A 82 -1.07 -1.59 7.57
N SER A 83 -1.14 -0.27 7.83
CA SER A 83 -0.01 0.57 8.27
C SER A 83 0.85 -0.04 9.39
N PRO A 84 0.28 -0.67 10.44
CA PRO A 84 1.05 -1.30 11.52
C PRO A 84 1.95 -2.46 11.08
N TYR A 85 1.67 -3.07 9.93
CA TYR A 85 2.39 -4.24 9.38
C TYR A 85 3.43 -3.86 8.33
N LEU A 86 3.54 -2.58 7.97
CA LEU A 86 4.44 -2.12 6.93
C LEU A 86 5.82 -1.69 7.49
N PRO A 87 6.91 -1.81 6.72
CA PRO A 87 8.21 -1.23 7.04
C PRO A 87 8.14 0.31 7.20
N ARG A 88 9.07 0.90 7.96
CA ARG A 88 9.07 2.35 8.27
C ARG A 88 9.03 3.22 7.01
N GLN A 89 9.86 2.92 6.02
CA GLN A 89 9.95 3.67 4.76
C GLN A 89 8.62 3.68 4.00
N GLN A 90 7.87 2.57 4.03
CA GLN A 90 6.57 2.48 3.36
C GLN A 90 5.50 3.26 4.13
N ARG A 91 5.54 3.27 5.46
CA ARG A 91 4.63 4.11 6.28
C ARG A 91 4.83 5.60 6.02
N GLU A 92 6.07 6.04 5.82
CA GLU A 92 6.39 7.43 5.49
C GLU A 92 5.86 7.83 4.11
N LEU A 93 5.91 6.93 3.13
CA LEU A 93 5.28 7.14 1.83
C LEU A 93 3.76 7.22 1.97
N PHE A 94 3.15 6.33 2.76
CA PHE A 94 1.69 6.37 2.98
C PHE A 94 1.24 7.63 3.71
N SER A 95 2.00 8.09 4.70
CA SER A 95 1.73 9.35 5.40
C SER A 95 1.76 10.56 4.47
N GLN A 96 2.51 10.51 3.37
CA GLN A 96 2.59 11.60 2.39
C GLN A 96 1.41 11.58 1.39
N ILE A 97 0.92 10.40 1.01
CA ILE A 97 -0.21 10.29 0.06
C ILE A 97 -1.58 10.37 0.74
N GLN A 98 -1.66 10.13 2.05
CA GLN A 98 -2.91 10.15 2.82
C GLN A 98 -3.66 11.50 2.71
N PRO A 99 -3.01 12.67 2.93
CA PRO A 99 -3.68 13.97 2.82
C PRO A 99 -4.15 14.27 1.39
N LEU A 100 -3.39 13.81 0.39
CA LEU A 100 -3.73 13.97 -1.03
C LEU A 100 -5.01 13.21 -1.39
N LEU A 101 -5.16 11.99 -0.87
CA LEU A 101 -6.33 11.15 -1.12
C LEU A 101 -7.59 11.71 -0.43
N GLU A 102 -7.46 12.20 0.81
CA GLU A 102 -8.57 12.83 1.53
C GLU A 102 -9.05 14.11 0.83
N MET A 103 -8.12 14.93 0.36
CA MET A 103 -8.44 16.12 -0.43
C MET A 103 -9.14 15.77 -1.74
N LEU A 104 -8.68 14.75 -2.46
CA LEU A 104 -9.31 14.30 -3.71
C LEU A 104 -10.74 13.78 -3.47
N GLN A 105 -10.98 13.10 -2.35
CA GLN A 105 -12.33 12.64 -1.96
C GLN A 105 -13.26 13.81 -1.61
N LEU A 106 -12.79 14.79 -0.84
CA LEU A 106 -13.53 16.02 -0.53
C LEU A 106 -13.86 16.79 -1.81
N PHE A 107 -12.89 16.92 -2.72
CA PHE A 107 -13.09 17.57 -4.00
C PHE A 107 -14.07 16.82 -4.90
N SER A 108 -13.96 15.50 -5.00
CA SER A 108 -14.91 14.67 -5.74
C SER A 108 -16.34 14.80 -5.18
N ALA A 109 -16.48 14.89 -3.85
CA ALA A 109 -17.76 15.14 -3.21
C ALA A 109 -18.32 16.54 -3.55
N MET A 110 -17.49 17.58 -3.59
CA MET A 110 -17.89 18.95 -3.99
C MET A 110 -18.20 19.08 -5.49
N ASN A 111 -17.43 18.40 -6.35
CA ASN A 111 -17.63 18.42 -7.80
C ASN A 111 -18.95 17.72 -8.20
N ARG A 112 -19.39 16.75 -7.38
CA ARG A 112 -20.71 16.10 -7.52
C ARG A 112 -21.88 17.05 -7.20
N SER A 113 -21.64 18.17 -6.52
CA SER A 113 -22.66 19.19 -6.19
C SER A 113 -22.89 20.26 -7.28
N GLY A 114 -22.19 20.20 -8.42
CA GLY A 114 -22.59 20.95 -9.63
C GLY A 114 -22.10 22.41 -9.75
N GLU A 115 -21.09 22.82 -8.98
CA GLU A 115 -20.36 24.07 -9.24
C GLU A 115 -19.09 23.76 -10.07
N GLU A 116 -18.84 24.55 -11.13
CA GLU A 116 -17.63 24.46 -11.96
C GLU A 116 -16.38 24.51 -11.06
N SER A 117 -15.72 23.37 -10.91
CA SER A 117 -14.58 23.22 -10.01
C SER A 117 -13.30 22.95 -10.81
N PRO A 118 -12.14 23.41 -10.31
CA PRO A 118 -10.87 23.37 -11.04
C PRO A 118 -10.45 21.94 -11.43
N ASP A 119 -9.82 21.79 -12.60
CA ASP A 119 -9.40 20.48 -13.12
C ASP A 119 -8.50 19.76 -12.10
N PRO A 120 -8.79 18.50 -11.71
CA PRO A 120 -7.96 17.70 -10.79
C PRO A 120 -6.47 17.64 -11.19
N THR A 121 -6.14 17.85 -12.46
CA THR A 121 -4.75 17.93 -12.93
C THR A 121 -4.02 19.19 -12.48
N GLU A 122 -4.70 20.33 -12.36
CA GLU A 122 -4.11 21.59 -11.89
C GLU A 122 -3.81 21.55 -10.39
N LEU A 123 -4.72 20.94 -9.62
CA LEU A 123 -4.53 20.78 -8.18
C LEU A 123 -3.32 19.87 -7.88
N PHE A 124 -3.19 18.76 -8.62
CA PHE A 124 -2.02 17.88 -8.53
C PHE A 124 -0.73 18.63 -8.87
N SER A 125 -0.77 19.47 -9.90
CA SER A 125 0.36 20.29 -10.34
C SER A 125 0.76 21.33 -9.28
N SER A 126 -0.21 21.95 -8.59
CA SER A 126 0.03 22.96 -7.55
C SER A 126 0.71 22.41 -6.28
N MET A 127 0.66 21.09 -6.05
CA MET A 127 1.29 20.44 -4.90
C MET A 127 2.71 19.93 -5.17
N LEU A 128 3.10 19.85 -6.44
CA LEU A 128 4.47 19.48 -6.82
C LEU A 128 5.43 20.63 -6.44
N SER A 129 6.68 20.30 -6.08
CA SER A 129 7.69 21.34 -5.89
C SER A 129 7.96 22.08 -7.22
N PRO A 130 8.43 23.34 -7.22
CA PRO A 130 8.71 24.09 -8.45
C PRO A 130 9.62 23.32 -9.43
N GLU A 131 10.54 22.52 -8.89
CA GLU A 131 11.44 21.65 -9.65
C GLU A 131 10.71 20.44 -10.29
N GLN A 132 9.77 19.83 -9.57
CA GLN A 132 8.95 18.72 -10.06
C GLN A 132 7.90 19.17 -11.09
N GLN A 133 7.34 20.38 -10.92
CA GLN A 133 6.46 21.02 -11.90
C GLN A 133 7.20 21.24 -13.23
N ALA A 134 8.45 21.72 -13.16
CA ALA A 134 9.28 21.93 -14.34
C ALA A 134 9.55 20.64 -15.11
N ILE A 135 9.95 19.56 -14.43
CA ILE A 135 10.21 18.25 -15.07
C ILE A 135 8.94 17.68 -15.73
N PHE A 136 7.79 17.80 -15.06
CA PHE A 136 6.50 17.35 -15.60
C PHE A 136 6.09 18.15 -16.85
N SER A 137 6.32 19.46 -16.86
CA SER A 137 6.05 20.32 -18.00
C SER A 137 6.93 20.00 -19.22
N ILE A 138 8.20 19.66 -18.99
CA ILE A 138 9.15 19.26 -20.05
C ILE A 138 8.69 17.94 -20.69
N PHE A 139 8.22 16.99 -19.89
CA PHE A 139 7.81 15.67 -20.39
C PHE A 139 6.43 15.66 -21.06
N SER A 140 5.56 16.59 -20.66
CA SER A 140 4.20 16.74 -21.22
C SER A 140 4.19 17.54 -22.52
N GLN A 141 5.31 18.17 -22.90
CA GLN A 141 5.46 18.89 -24.15
C GLN A 141 5.79 17.89 -25.28
N PRO A 142 4.89 17.63 -26.25
CA PRO A 142 5.25 16.87 -27.43
C PRO A 142 6.28 17.69 -28.22
N GLY A 143 7.43 17.07 -28.53
CA GLY A 143 8.60 17.73 -29.08
C GLY A 143 8.28 18.73 -30.20
N SER A 144 8.41 20.01 -29.91
CA SER A 144 8.62 21.05 -30.91
C SER A 144 10.13 21.22 -31.09
N GLU A 145 10.74 20.25 -31.76
CA GLU A 145 12.00 20.46 -32.46
C GLU A 145 11.77 21.54 -33.52
N LYS A 146 12.43 22.68 -33.38
CA LYS A 146 12.91 23.46 -34.52
C LYS A 146 14.11 24.28 -34.07
N GLY A 147 15.28 23.65 -34.19
CA GLY A 147 16.47 24.40 -34.50
C GLY A 147 16.27 25.11 -35.82
N ASP A 148 16.53 26.40 -35.85
CA ASP A 148 17.01 27.03 -37.08
C ASP A 148 18.03 28.11 -36.71
N SER A 149 19.29 27.73 -36.86
CA SER A 149 20.45 28.60 -36.79
C SER A 149 20.59 29.34 -38.13
N LYS A 150 20.42 30.66 -38.04
CA LYS A 150 20.84 31.71 -38.98
C LYS A 150 22.10 31.38 -39.81
N THR A 151 22.03 31.55 -41.14
CA THR A 151 23.02 32.09 -42.13
C THR A 151 22.61 31.60 -43.53
N ASP A 152 22.70 32.29 -44.67
CA ASP A 152 22.94 33.66 -45.12
C ASP A 152 22.74 33.62 -46.66
N GLY A 153 22.41 34.75 -47.29
CA GLY A 153 22.64 35.01 -48.73
C GLY A 153 21.81 34.29 -49.81
N GLN A 154 20.93 35.02 -50.50
CA GLN A 154 21.28 35.78 -51.71
C GLN A 154 20.05 36.11 -52.57
N LYS A 155 19.96 37.40 -52.92
CA LYS A 155 18.95 38.06 -53.74
C LYS A 155 18.81 37.45 -55.14
N LEU A 156 17.56 37.45 -55.60
CA LEU A 156 17.10 37.48 -56.99
C LEU A 156 17.68 38.70 -57.72
N ASP A 157 18.14 38.51 -58.96
CA ASP A 157 17.94 39.43 -60.10
C ASP A 157 18.22 38.66 -61.41
N GLU A 158 17.24 38.73 -62.33
CA GLU A 158 17.15 38.35 -63.78
C GLU A 158 17.50 36.93 -64.28
#